data_AF-A0A2M8P669-F1
#
_entry.id   AF-A0A2M8P669-F1
#
_cell.length_a   1.000
_cell.length_b   1.000
_cell.length_c   1.000
_cell.angle_alpha   90.00
_cell.angle_beta   90.00
_cell.angle_gamma   90.00
#
_symmetry.space_group_name_H-M   'P 1'
#
loop_
_entity.id
_entity.type
_entity.pdbx_description
1 polymer ?
#
loop_
_entity_poly.entity_id
_entity_poly.type
_entity_poly.pdbx_seq_one_letter_code
_entity_poly.pdbx_strand_id
1 'polypeptide(L)'
;VHDSKRFRITNNTMRSVFFGIKVDHSSEGWIEGNHVQSENKTEAGAGNGIHLWHCEQITLRRNDLSKMRDGIYFEFVKNSHIENNVSHNNIRYGLHFMFSNHDSYTNNHFYENGAGVAVM
;
A
#
# COMPACT_ATOMS: atom_id res chain seq x y z
N VAL A 1 3.03 -7.62 9.53
CA VAL A 1 4.46 -7.69 9.92
C VAL A 1 4.70 -6.60 10.95
N HIS A 2 5.36 -6.92 12.05
CA HIS A 2 5.62 -5.96 13.13
C HIS A 2 7.03 -6.17 13.66
N ASP A 3 7.75 -5.09 13.94
CA ASP A 3 9.10 -5.10 14.54
C ASP A 3 10.05 -6.10 13.85
N SER A 4 10.13 -5.98 12.51
CA SER A 4 10.85 -6.95 11.68
C SER A 4 11.82 -6.25 10.73
N LYS A 5 12.92 -6.93 10.41
CA LYS A 5 13.88 -6.52 9.37
C LYS A 5 14.03 -7.60 8.32
N ARG A 6 14.30 -7.20 7.07
CA ARG A 6 14.59 -8.12 5.94
C ARG A 6 13.49 -9.15 5.72
N PHE A 7 12.28 -8.67 5.50
CA PHE A 7 11.13 -9.52 5.20
C PHE A 7 10.75 -9.47 3.72
N ARG A 8 10.07 -10.51 3.25
CA ARG A 8 9.54 -10.59 1.88
C ARG A 8 8.11 -11.10 1.91
N ILE A 9 7.21 -10.35 1.29
CA ILE A 9 5.82 -10.74 1.03
C ILE A 9 5.64 -10.67 -0.47
N THR A 10 5.75 -11.81 -1.15
CA THR A 10 5.80 -11.84 -2.61
C THR A 10 4.84 -12.84 -3.22
N ASN A 11 4.23 -12.48 -4.35
CA ASN A 11 3.40 -13.35 -5.19
C ASN A 11 2.20 -13.97 -4.45
N ASN A 12 1.58 -13.21 -3.56
CA ASN A 12 0.37 -13.65 -2.85
C ASN A 12 -0.89 -13.13 -3.54
N THR A 13 -1.97 -13.88 -3.40
CA THR A 13 -3.34 -13.44 -3.75
C THR A 13 -4.17 -13.34 -2.48
N MET A 14 -4.69 -12.16 -2.19
CA MET A 14 -5.49 -11.87 -1.01
C MET A 14 -6.85 -11.33 -1.46
N ARG A 15 -7.94 -11.99 -1.06
CA ARG A 15 -9.30 -11.64 -1.49
C ARG A 15 -10.21 -11.44 -0.27
N SER A 16 -11.17 -10.53 -0.41
CA SER A 16 -12.18 -10.23 0.62
C SER A 16 -11.57 -9.87 1.98
N VAL A 17 -10.42 -9.19 1.96
CA VAL A 17 -9.68 -8.80 3.17
C VAL A 17 -10.17 -7.47 3.73
N PHE A 18 -10.02 -7.28 5.04
CA PHE A 18 -10.18 -5.96 5.66
C PHE A 18 -8.91 -5.12 5.45
N PHE A 19 -7.75 -5.62 5.90
CA PHE A 19 -6.43 -5.14 5.49
C PHE A 19 -5.75 -6.20 4.63
N GLY A 20 -5.08 -5.80 3.56
CA GLY A 20 -4.24 -6.73 2.79
C GLY A 20 -2.92 -7.01 3.49
N ILE A 21 -1.99 -6.07 3.38
CA ILE A 21 -0.65 -6.17 3.95
C ILE A 21 -0.46 -4.99 4.91
N LYS A 22 -0.40 -5.30 6.21
CA LYS A 22 -0.07 -4.31 7.24
C LYS A 22 1.36 -4.53 7.74
N VAL A 23 2.15 -3.47 7.72
CA VAL A 23 3.52 -3.43 8.20
C VAL A 23 3.67 -2.26 9.16
N ASP A 24 4.14 -2.55 10.37
CA ASP A 24 4.33 -1.58 11.43
C ASP A 24 5.76 -1.68 11.97
N HIS A 25 6.45 -0.55 12.19
CA HIS A 25 7.76 -0.52 12.85
C HIS A 25 8.79 -1.48 12.24
N SER A 26 8.87 -1.56 10.91
CA SER A 26 9.70 -2.56 10.24
C SER A 26 10.57 -1.93 9.15
N SER A 27 11.66 -2.61 8.77
CA SER A 27 12.60 -2.10 7.76
C SER A 27 13.09 -3.14 6.76
N GLU A 28 13.68 -2.67 5.66
CA GLU A 28 14.33 -3.50 4.64
C GLU A 28 13.38 -4.57 4.05
N GLY A 29 12.14 -4.17 3.77
CA GLY A 29 11.07 -5.09 3.34
C GLY A 29 10.84 -5.09 1.83
N TRP A 30 10.50 -6.24 1.25
CA TRP A 30 10.00 -6.34 -0.12
C TRP A 30 8.55 -6.81 -0.14
N ILE A 31 7.68 -5.97 -0.71
CA ILE A 31 6.28 -6.29 -0.99
C ILE A 31 6.11 -6.26 -2.50
N GLU A 32 6.09 -7.44 -3.13
CA GLU A 32 6.21 -7.54 -4.58
C GLU A 32 5.25 -8.54 -5.23
N GLY A 33 4.62 -8.14 -6.34
CA GLY A 33 3.82 -9.07 -7.16
C GLY A 33 2.56 -9.58 -6.46
N ASN A 34 2.07 -8.88 -5.44
CA ASN A 34 0.87 -9.29 -4.72
C ASN A 34 -0.38 -8.72 -5.38
N HIS A 35 -1.45 -9.50 -5.37
CA HIS A 35 -2.78 -9.06 -5.77
C HIS A 35 -3.68 -9.00 -4.52
N VAL A 36 -4.18 -7.81 -4.20
CA VAL A 36 -4.98 -7.55 -2.98
C VAL A 36 -6.30 -6.92 -3.38
N GLN A 37 -7.39 -7.55 -2.94
CA GLN A 37 -8.74 -7.09 -3.24
C GLN A 37 -9.67 -7.25 -2.04
N SER A 38 -10.60 -6.31 -1.88
CA SER A 38 -11.75 -6.43 -0.98
C SER A 38 -13.08 -6.33 -1.74
N GLU A 39 -14.20 -6.46 -1.02
CA GLU A 39 -15.56 -6.26 -1.55
C GLU A 39 -16.37 -5.26 -0.70
N ASN A 40 -15.71 -4.60 0.26
CA ASN A 40 -16.35 -3.60 1.12
C ASN A 40 -16.66 -2.33 0.32
N LYS A 41 -17.82 -1.73 0.59
CA LYS A 41 -18.34 -0.57 -0.16
C LYS A 41 -18.30 0.74 0.61
N THR A 42 -17.97 0.70 1.90
CA THR A 42 -17.98 1.88 2.78
C THR A 42 -16.60 2.11 3.37
N GLU A 43 -16.25 3.38 3.57
CA GLU A 43 -14.96 3.75 4.17
C GLU A 43 -14.77 3.15 5.58
N ALA A 44 -15.84 3.14 6.38
CA ALA A 44 -15.80 2.60 7.74
C ALA A 44 -15.67 1.06 7.76
N GLY A 45 -16.14 0.38 6.70
CA GLY A 45 -16.09 -1.07 6.58
C GLY A 45 -14.85 -1.60 5.89
N ALA A 46 -13.93 -0.74 5.45
CA ALA A 46 -12.76 -1.14 4.66
C ALA A 46 -11.45 -0.68 5.30
N GLY A 47 -10.44 -1.55 5.25
CA GLY A 47 -9.06 -1.20 5.53
C GLY A 47 -8.26 -0.93 4.25
N ASN A 48 -6.98 -0.67 4.41
CA ASN A 48 -6.09 -0.32 3.29
C ASN A 48 -5.50 -1.58 2.63
N GLY A 49 -5.14 -1.49 1.35
CA GLY A 49 -4.50 -2.58 0.60
C GLY A 49 -3.12 -2.91 1.14
N ILE A 50 -2.21 -1.93 1.05
CA ILE A 50 -0.92 -1.94 1.74
C ILE A 50 -0.91 -0.78 2.72
N HIS A 51 -0.69 -1.09 4.00
CA HIS A 51 -0.61 -0.14 5.10
C HIS A 51 0.81 -0.20 5.69
N LEU A 52 1.58 0.87 5.49
CA LEU A 52 2.90 1.03 6.11
C LEU A 52 2.82 2.13 7.16
N TRP A 53 3.20 1.79 8.39
CA TRP A 53 3.26 2.73 9.50
C TRP A 53 4.62 2.62 10.21
N HIS A 54 5.32 3.75 10.37
CA HIS A 54 6.69 3.78 10.92
C HIS A 54 7.64 2.77 10.25
N CYS A 55 7.76 2.84 8.93
CA CYS A 55 8.59 1.91 8.16
C CYS A 55 9.75 2.63 7.46
N GLU A 56 10.81 1.89 7.15
CA GLU A 56 11.98 2.45 6.46
C GLU A 56 12.56 1.45 5.44
N GLN A 57 13.04 1.96 4.29
CA GLN A 57 13.66 1.12 3.24
C GLN A 57 12.75 -0.02 2.77
N ILE A 58 11.49 0.30 2.51
CA ILE A 58 10.53 -0.66 1.97
C ILE A 58 10.48 -0.53 0.44
N THR A 59 10.49 -1.66 -0.25
CA THR A 59 10.25 -1.73 -1.70
C THR A 59 8.86 -2.29 -1.97
N LEU A 60 7.97 -1.47 -2.53
CA LEU A 60 6.66 -1.86 -3.06
C LEU A 60 6.74 -1.92 -4.57
N ARG A 61 6.65 -3.11 -5.15
CA ARG A 61 6.80 -3.28 -6.60
C ARG A 61 5.76 -4.19 -7.23
N ARG A 62 5.19 -3.77 -8.38
CA ARG A 62 4.31 -4.63 -9.20
C ARG A 62 3.16 -5.25 -8.40
N ASN A 63 2.65 -4.55 -7.40
CA ASN A 63 1.45 -4.97 -6.70
C ASN A 63 0.22 -4.43 -7.42
N ASP A 64 -0.86 -5.21 -7.36
CA ASP A 64 -2.17 -4.86 -7.91
C ASP A 64 -3.17 -4.78 -6.73
N LEU A 65 -3.68 -3.59 -6.45
CA LEU A 65 -4.53 -3.31 -5.30
C LEU A 65 -5.86 -2.72 -5.75
N SER A 66 -6.97 -3.34 -5.35
CA SER A 66 -8.29 -2.85 -5.75
C SER A 66 -9.38 -3.01 -4.70
N LYS A 67 -10.40 -2.15 -4.80
CA LYS A 67 -11.59 -2.15 -3.92
C LYS A 67 -11.25 -2.06 -2.42
N MET A 68 -10.10 -1.50 -2.08
CA MET A 68 -9.69 -1.22 -0.71
C MET A 68 -10.19 0.15 -0.28
N ARG A 69 -10.02 0.52 0.99
CA ARG A 69 -10.27 1.90 1.42
C ARG A 69 -9.31 2.86 0.72
N ASP A 70 -8.03 2.76 1.07
CA ASP A 70 -6.92 3.32 0.31
C ASP A 70 -6.13 2.15 -0.27
N GLY A 71 -5.70 2.24 -1.53
CA GLY A 71 -4.88 1.19 -2.14
C GLY A 71 -3.54 1.05 -1.41
N ILE A 72 -2.72 2.11 -1.47
CA ILE A 72 -1.46 2.21 -0.73
C ILE A 72 -1.56 3.35 0.28
N TYR A 73 -1.25 3.07 1.55
CA TYR A 73 -1.28 4.05 2.64
C TYR A 73 0.03 4.06 3.41
N PHE A 74 0.64 5.23 3.49
CA PHE A 74 1.89 5.47 4.20
C PHE A 74 1.70 6.50 5.30
N GLU A 75 2.27 6.20 6.46
CA GLU A 75 2.41 7.15 7.55
C GLU A 75 3.75 6.96 8.28
N PHE A 76 4.53 8.04 8.39
CA PHE A 76 5.90 8.02 8.92
C PHE A 76 6.85 7.03 8.22
N VAL A 77 6.71 6.88 6.90
CA VAL A 77 7.55 6.03 6.05
C VAL A 77 8.76 6.84 5.54
N LYS A 78 9.92 6.19 5.41
CA LYS A 78 11.13 6.85 4.90
C LYS A 78 11.93 5.98 3.94
N ASN A 79 12.70 6.64 3.06
CA ASN A 79 13.71 6.02 2.21
C ASN A 79 13.19 4.81 1.41
N SER A 80 11.94 4.86 0.97
CA SER A 80 11.23 3.72 0.37
C SER A 80 10.94 3.92 -1.13
N HIS A 81 10.81 2.80 -1.84
CA HIS A 81 10.63 2.78 -3.29
C HIS A 81 9.29 2.13 -3.66
N ILE A 82 8.48 2.85 -4.42
CA ILE A 82 7.12 2.48 -4.80
C ILE A 82 7.08 2.52 -6.32
N GLU A 83 7.20 1.36 -6.97
CA GLU A 83 7.38 1.32 -8.41
C GLU A 83 6.50 0.31 -9.13
N ASN A 84 5.96 0.72 -10.28
CA ASN A 84 5.19 -0.14 -11.16
C ASN A 84 3.98 -0.82 -10.50
N ASN A 85 3.40 -0.21 -9.46
CA ASN A 85 2.19 -0.71 -8.82
C ASN A 85 0.95 -0.21 -9.58
N VAL A 86 -0.11 -1.02 -9.53
CA VAL A 86 -1.43 -0.67 -10.06
C VAL A 86 -2.37 -0.59 -8.86
N SER A 87 -3.00 0.56 -8.66
CA SER A 87 -3.92 0.78 -7.55
C SER A 87 -5.17 1.47 -8.06
N HIS A 88 -6.29 0.74 -8.05
CA HIS A 88 -7.47 1.11 -8.81
C HIS A 88 -8.78 0.73 -8.14
N ASN A 89 -9.86 1.43 -8.49
CA ASN A 89 -11.20 1.18 -7.93
C ASN A 89 -11.25 1.14 -6.40
N ASN A 90 -10.34 1.86 -5.71
CA ASN A 90 -10.38 2.00 -4.26
C ASN A 90 -11.40 3.07 -3.85
N ILE A 91 -11.96 2.93 -2.64
CA ILE A 91 -13.03 3.81 -2.13
C ILE A 91 -12.55 5.27 -2.05
N ARG A 92 -11.30 5.46 -1.62
CA ARG A 92 -10.66 6.75 -1.46
C ARG A 92 -9.44 6.84 -2.37
N TYR A 93 -8.22 6.77 -1.85
CA TYR A 93 -7.03 7.13 -2.60
C TYR A 93 -6.37 5.93 -3.26
N GLY A 94 -5.77 6.14 -4.43
CA GLY A 94 -4.85 5.18 -5.02
C GLY A 94 -3.53 5.09 -4.23
N LEU A 95 -3.04 6.25 -3.77
CA LEU A 95 -1.90 6.42 -2.88
C LEU A 95 -2.19 7.55 -1.90
N HIS A 96 -2.02 7.27 -0.61
CA HIS A 96 -2.21 8.21 0.48
C HIS A 96 -0.93 8.29 1.31
N PHE A 97 -0.31 9.45 1.33
CA PHE A 97 1.02 9.65 1.88
C PHE A 97 0.97 10.72 2.99
N MET A 98 1.35 10.31 4.21
CA MET A 98 1.27 11.13 5.41
C MET A 98 2.65 11.19 6.10
N PHE A 99 3.18 12.39 6.32
CA PHE A 99 4.36 12.60 7.18
C PHE A 99 5.56 11.71 6.80
N SER A 100 5.67 11.34 5.53
CA SER A 100 6.64 10.38 5.00
C SER A 100 7.69 11.15 4.17
N ASN A 101 8.92 10.67 4.09
CA ASN A 101 10.04 11.49 3.58
C ASN A 101 11.10 10.67 2.83
N HIS A 102 11.67 11.27 1.78
CA HIS A 102 12.71 10.64 0.95
C HIS A 102 12.24 9.34 0.27
N ASP A 103 10.94 9.26 -0.05
CA ASP A 103 10.37 8.15 -0.80
C ASP A 103 10.26 8.50 -2.28
N SER A 104 10.35 7.49 -3.15
CA SER A 104 10.19 7.64 -4.60
C SER A 104 9.00 6.83 -5.11
N TYR A 105 8.09 7.46 -5.84
CA TYR A 105 7.00 6.78 -6.52
C TYR A 105 7.13 6.94 -8.05
N THR A 106 7.45 5.84 -8.74
CA THR A 106 7.78 5.86 -10.17
C THR A 106 6.94 4.85 -10.95
N ASN A 107 6.44 5.25 -12.13
CA ASN A 107 5.69 4.37 -13.03
C ASN A 107 4.50 3.62 -12.39
N ASN A 108 3.91 4.16 -11.32
CA ASN A 108 2.69 3.60 -10.75
C ASN A 108 1.47 4.10 -11.53
N HIS A 109 0.45 3.25 -11.65
CA HIS A 109 -0.80 3.60 -12.29
C HIS A 109 -1.93 3.64 -11.26
N PHE A 110 -2.49 4.85 -11.07
CA PHE A 110 -3.61 5.10 -10.17
C PHE A 110 -4.81 5.54 -10.99
N TYR A 111 -5.87 4.73 -11.06
CA TYR A 111 -7.04 5.05 -11.86
C TYR A 111 -8.34 4.60 -11.20
N GLU A 112 -9.44 5.29 -11.50
CA GLU A 112 -10.80 4.96 -11.02
C GLU A 112 -10.92 4.80 -9.49
N ASN A 113 -10.02 5.41 -8.72
CA ASN A 113 -10.12 5.53 -7.28
C ASN A 113 -11.08 6.69 -6.95
N GLY A 114 -11.78 6.62 -5.81
CA GLY A 114 -12.69 7.69 -5.39
C GLY A 114 -12.01 9.06 -5.26
N ALA A 115 -10.71 9.06 -4.98
CA ALA A 115 -9.80 10.18 -5.06
C ALA A 115 -8.46 9.74 -5.67
N GLY A 116 -7.66 10.70 -6.15
CA GLY A 116 -6.38 10.42 -6.81
C GLY A 116 -5.26 10.05 -5.84
N VAL A 117 -4.18 10.82 -5.90
CA VAL A 117 -3.01 10.69 -5.02
C VAL A 117 -3.00 11.86 -4.04
N ALA A 118 -2.79 11.58 -2.75
CA ALA A 118 -2.59 12.59 -1.72
C ALA A 118 -1.15 12.51 -1.19
N VAL A 119 -0.41 13.62 -1.31
CA VAL A 119 0.98 13.75 -0.85
C VAL A 119 1.07 14.88 0.18
N MET A 120 1.47 14.54 1.41
CA MET A 120 1.55 15.45 2.57
C MET A 120 2.79 15.21 3.42
#